data_AF-A0A9D9NIA0-F1
#
_entry.id   AF-A0A9D9NIA0-F1
#
_cell.length_a   1.000
_cell.length_b   1.000
_cell.length_c   1.000
_cell.angle_alpha   90.00
_cell.angle_beta   90.00
_cell.angle_gamma   90.00
#
_symmetry.space_group_name_H-M   'P 1'
#
loop_
_entity.id
_entity.type
_entity.pdbx_description
1 polymer ?
#
loop_
_entity_poly.entity_id
_entity_poly.type
_entity_poly.pdbx_seq_one_letter_code
_entity_poly.pdbx_strand_id
1 'polypeptide(L)'
;MKLHYIFLCAALVLILSGCSSKSRMNEAEFVTTVSDISLAINGERIFTYYEKNHQLAYDEGKSQFRVMDDDLNNFMVVTLSKMPGNVGDIVDASITYTTDDDILERAASFTVSRMDNDKCWLWNEKGKIGVVVTVLH
;
A
#
# COMPACT_ATOMS: atom_id res chain seq x y z
N MET A 1 8.40 -53.56 -23.16
CA MET A 1 7.11 -52.84 -23.00
C MET A 1 6.95 -52.10 -21.66
N LYS A 2 7.99 -51.51 -21.04
CA LYS A 2 7.82 -50.83 -19.72
C LYS A 2 8.71 -49.60 -19.49
N LEU A 3 9.21 -48.93 -20.53
CA LEU A 3 10.09 -47.75 -20.36
C LEU A 3 9.50 -46.44 -20.91
N HIS A 4 8.49 -46.51 -21.78
CA HIS A 4 7.92 -45.32 -22.43
C HIS A 4 6.80 -44.67 -21.59
N TYR A 5 6.18 -45.41 -20.66
CA TYR A 5 5.12 -44.88 -19.80
C TYR A 5 5.65 -44.03 -18.63
N ILE A 6 6.92 -44.19 -18.25
CA ILE A 6 7.52 -43.46 -17.11
C ILE A 6 7.83 -42.01 -17.52
N PHE A 7 8.28 -41.77 -18.76
CA PHE A 7 8.57 -40.42 -19.24
C PHE A 7 7.32 -39.59 -19.53
N LEU A 8 6.19 -40.22 -19.88
CA LEU A 8 4.95 -39.50 -20.16
C LEU A 8 4.26 -38.96 -18.88
N CYS A 9 4.48 -39.60 -17.74
CA CYS A 9 3.91 -39.16 -16.46
C CYS A 9 4.68 -37.99 -15.81
N ALA A 10 5.97 -37.81 -16.13
CA ALA A 10 6.78 -36.71 -15.57
C ALA A 10 6.49 -35.34 -16.21
N ALA A 11 5.97 -35.32 -17.45
CA ALA A 11 5.67 -34.08 -18.16
C ALA A 11 4.32 -33.43 -17.74
N LEU A 12 3.41 -34.19 -17.12
CA LEU A 12 2.08 -33.69 -16.73
C LEU A 12 2.06 -32.99 -15.36
N VAL A 13 3.08 -33.19 -14.52
CA VAL A 13 3.17 -32.61 -13.16
C VAL A 13 3.67 -31.15 -13.18
N LEU A 14 4.29 -30.69 -14.26
CA LEU A 14 4.87 -29.34 -14.36
C LEU A 14 3.88 -28.24 -14.75
N ILE A 15 2.61 -28.56 -15.04
CA ILE A 15 1.63 -27.58 -15.54
C ILE A 15 0.76 -27.00 -14.41
N LEU A 16 0.87 -27.49 -13.17
CA LEU A 16 0.04 -27.05 -12.04
C LEU A 16 0.65 -25.94 -11.16
N SER A 17 1.87 -25.49 -11.43
CA SER A 17 2.52 -24.41 -10.66
C SER A 17 2.30 -23.00 -11.23
N GLY A 18 1.53 -22.87 -12.32
CA GLY A 18 1.37 -21.61 -13.05
C GLY A 18 0.16 -20.76 -12.70
N CYS A 19 -0.66 -21.15 -11.71
CA CYS A 19 -1.78 -20.33 -11.26
C CYS A 19 -1.34 -19.51 -10.04
N SER A 20 -0.43 -18.55 -10.25
CA SER A 20 -0.20 -17.50 -9.27
C SER A 20 -1.45 -16.62 -9.26
N SER A 21 -2.46 -17.00 -8.46
CA SER A 21 -3.41 -16.02 -7.97
C SER A 21 -2.56 -14.90 -7.38
N LYS A 22 -2.62 -13.68 -7.95
CA LYS A 22 -2.01 -12.51 -7.31
C LYS A 22 -2.54 -12.50 -5.89
N SER A 23 -1.71 -12.93 -4.94
CA SER A 23 -2.06 -12.93 -3.53
C SER A 23 -2.50 -11.51 -3.24
N ARG A 24 -3.78 -11.32 -2.89
CA ARG A 24 -4.24 -10.01 -2.46
C ARG A 24 -3.45 -9.71 -1.19
N MET A 25 -2.60 -8.68 -1.24
CA MET A 25 -1.76 -8.29 -0.12
C MET A 25 -2.61 -8.20 1.15
N ASN A 26 -2.12 -8.82 2.21
CA ASN A 26 -2.72 -8.76 3.53
C ASN A 26 -1.93 -7.81 4.44
N GLU A 27 -2.47 -7.51 5.61
CA GLU A 27 -1.87 -6.59 6.58
C GLU A 27 -0.43 -6.98 6.95
N ALA A 28 -0.19 -8.26 7.25
CA ALA A 28 1.13 -8.72 7.68
C ALA A 28 2.16 -8.56 6.54
N GLU A 29 1.79 -8.87 5.32
CA GLU A 29 2.62 -8.64 4.13
C GLU A 29 2.89 -7.14 3.93
N PHE A 30 1.87 -6.29 4.02
CA PHE A 30 2.02 -4.84 3.90
C PHE A 30 2.99 -4.28 4.96
N VAL A 31 2.76 -4.56 6.23
CA VAL A 31 3.56 -4.02 7.35
C VAL A 31 5.02 -4.48 7.31
N THR A 32 5.30 -5.66 6.76
CA THR A 32 6.66 -6.23 6.71
C THR A 32 7.44 -5.85 5.47
N THR A 33 6.77 -5.68 4.32
CA THR A 33 7.43 -5.44 3.03
C THR A 33 7.53 -3.94 2.68
N VAL A 34 6.73 -3.09 3.33
CA VAL A 34 6.68 -1.66 3.02
C VAL A 34 7.49 -0.87 4.05
N SER A 35 8.59 -0.24 3.62
CA SER A 35 9.46 0.60 4.47
C SER A 35 9.17 2.10 4.39
N ASP A 36 8.59 2.56 3.29
CA ASP A 36 8.47 3.97 2.94
C ASP A 36 7.04 4.41 2.66
N ILE A 37 6.85 5.73 2.67
CA ILE A 37 5.58 6.40 2.40
C ILE A 37 5.02 5.85 1.09
N SER A 38 3.80 5.33 1.14
CA SER A 38 3.22 4.60 0.01
C SER A 38 1.72 4.39 0.15
N LEU A 39 1.09 4.07 -0.97
CA LEU A 39 -0.30 3.65 -1.07
C LEU A 39 -0.37 2.31 -1.80
N ALA A 40 -1.01 1.33 -1.18
CA ALA A 40 -1.35 0.05 -1.78
C ALA A 40 -2.87 -0.16 -1.73
N ILE A 41 -3.46 -0.63 -2.83
CA ILE A 41 -4.90 -0.92 -2.94
C ILE A 41 -5.06 -2.29 -3.59
N ASN A 42 -5.79 -3.19 -2.95
CA ASN A 42 -6.04 -4.56 -3.43
C ASN A 42 -4.75 -5.36 -3.78
N GLY A 43 -3.65 -5.04 -3.10
CA GLY A 43 -2.34 -5.65 -3.32
C GLY A 43 -1.52 -5.09 -4.46
N GLU A 44 -2.01 -4.05 -5.13
CA GLU A 44 -1.22 -3.27 -6.09
C GLU A 44 -0.63 -2.04 -5.40
N ARG A 45 0.65 -1.77 -5.67
CA ARG A 45 1.30 -0.55 -5.18
C ARG A 45 0.96 0.60 -6.13
N ILE A 46 0.11 1.50 -5.66
CA ILE A 46 -0.36 2.65 -6.44
C ILE A 46 0.62 3.81 -6.37
N PHE A 47 1.21 4.05 -5.20
CA PHE A 47 2.15 5.14 -4.98
C PHE A 47 3.31 4.69 -4.12
N THR A 48 4.53 5.13 -4.45
CA THR A 48 5.73 4.93 -3.61
C THR A 48 6.56 6.21 -3.60
N TYR A 49 6.86 6.70 -2.41
CA TYR A 49 7.73 7.84 -2.22
C TYR A 49 9.16 7.55 -2.67
N TYR A 50 9.81 8.59 -3.18
CA TYR A 50 11.16 8.55 -3.69
C TYR A 50 11.77 9.93 -3.46
N GLU A 51 12.70 10.03 -2.52
CA GLU A 51 13.22 11.31 -1.99
C GLU A 51 13.74 12.26 -3.08
N LYS A 52 14.31 11.71 -4.15
CA LYS A 52 14.86 12.50 -5.26
C LYS A 52 13.82 13.15 -6.17
N ASN A 53 12.61 12.58 -6.19
CA ASN A 53 11.57 12.96 -7.15
C ASN A 53 10.33 13.55 -6.48
N HIS A 54 10.23 13.44 -5.16
CA HIS A 54 9.03 13.78 -4.42
C HIS A 54 9.34 14.72 -3.26
N GLN A 55 8.52 15.74 -3.12
CA GLN A 55 8.49 16.64 -1.99
C GLN A 55 7.41 16.22 -1.00
N LEU A 56 7.66 16.47 0.28
CA LEU A 56 6.73 16.21 1.38
C LEU A 56 6.20 17.52 1.93
N ALA A 57 4.92 17.58 2.23
CA ALA A 57 4.30 18.68 2.95
C ALA A 57 3.29 18.16 3.97
N TYR A 58 3.20 18.85 5.10
CA TYR A 58 2.25 18.54 6.16
C TYR A 58 1.48 19.80 6.56
N ASP A 59 0.16 19.68 6.69
CA ASP A 59 -0.75 20.71 7.18
C ASP A 59 -1.36 20.22 8.50
N GLU A 60 -0.83 20.74 9.61
CA GLU A 60 -1.22 20.34 10.96
C GLU A 60 -2.68 20.65 11.27
N GLY A 61 -3.18 21.81 10.82
CA GLY A 61 -4.55 22.24 11.05
C GLY A 61 -5.59 21.32 10.39
N LYS A 62 -5.19 20.60 9.34
CA LYS A 62 -6.03 19.61 8.65
C LYS A 62 -5.63 18.16 8.91
N SER A 63 -4.54 17.91 9.64
CA SER A 63 -3.93 16.57 9.74
C SER A 63 -3.72 15.94 8.34
N GLN A 64 -3.20 16.74 7.41
CA GLN A 64 -3.08 16.38 6.00
C GLN A 64 -1.61 16.23 5.58
N PHE A 65 -1.27 15.06 5.09
CA PHE A 65 0.01 14.71 4.51
C PHE A 65 -0.06 14.78 2.99
N ARG A 66 0.95 15.37 2.36
CA ARG A 66 1.02 15.47 0.91
C ARG A 66 2.40 15.02 0.44
N VAL A 67 2.39 14.22 -0.60
CA VAL A 67 3.55 13.80 -1.36
C VAL A 67 3.28 14.16 -2.81
N MET A 68 4.21 14.86 -3.45
CA MET A 68 4.04 15.29 -4.85
C MET A 68 5.38 15.36 -5.55
N ASP A 69 5.40 15.08 -6.85
CA ASP A 69 6.54 15.39 -7.69
C ASP A 69 6.60 16.88 -8.06
N ASP A 70 7.72 17.30 -8.65
CA ASP A 70 7.97 18.70 -9.00
C ASP A 70 6.98 19.24 -10.04
N ASP A 71 6.48 18.35 -10.92
CA ASP A 71 5.55 18.70 -11.99
C ASP A 71 4.07 18.58 -11.58
N LEU A 72 3.79 18.14 -10.35
CA LEU A 72 2.45 17.83 -9.82
C LEU A 72 1.66 16.80 -10.64
N ASN A 73 2.35 15.97 -11.42
CA ASN A 73 1.75 14.91 -12.22
C ASN A 73 1.52 13.65 -11.39
N ASN A 74 2.35 13.41 -10.37
CA ASN A 74 2.23 12.29 -9.47
C ASN A 74 2.15 12.75 -8.02
N PHE A 75 1.00 12.59 -7.39
CA PHE A 75 0.80 12.99 -6.00
C PHE A 75 -0.10 12.03 -5.21
N MET A 76 0.07 12.10 -3.90
CA MET A 76 -0.77 11.45 -2.90
C MET A 76 -1.02 12.45 -1.76
N VAL A 77 -2.30 12.67 -1.44
CA VAL A 77 -2.76 13.47 -0.31
C VAL A 77 -3.54 12.56 0.63
N VAL A 78 -3.13 12.50 1.89
CA VAL A 78 -3.80 11.71 2.94
C VAL A 78 -4.24 12.67 4.05
N THR A 79 -5.53 12.76 4.31
CA THR A 79 -6.09 13.56 5.40
C THR A 79 -6.64 12.63 6.46
N LEU A 80 -6.13 12.72 7.68
CA LEU A 80 -6.59 11.92 8.81
C LEU A 80 -7.63 12.69 9.63
N SER A 81 -8.63 12.00 10.17
CA SER A 81 -9.63 12.62 11.06
C SER A 81 -9.05 13.03 12.41
N LYS A 82 -7.94 12.39 12.81
CA LYS A 82 -7.12 12.70 13.99
C LYS A 82 -5.74 12.10 13.80
N MET A 83 -4.74 12.62 14.51
CA MET A 83 -3.44 11.98 14.55
C MET A 83 -3.47 10.67 15.35
N PRO A 84 -2.96 9.56 14.79
CA PRO A 84 -2.84 8.30 15.52
C PRO A 84 -1.78 8.42 16.61
N GLY A 85 -2.09 7.95 17.82
CA GLY A 85 -1.18 7.98 18.96
C GLY A 85 -0.60 6.61 19.31
N ASN A 86 -1.32 5.53 18.99
CA ASN A 86 -0.95 4.18 19.36
C ASN A 86 -1.24 3.17 18.25
N VAL A 87 -0.48 2.07 18.25
CA VAL A 87 -0.83 0.87 17.47
C VAL A 87 -2.18 0.33 17.94
N GLY A 88 -3.04 -0.02 16.99
CA GLY A 88 -4.41 -0.45 17.23
C GLY A 88 -5.44 0.68 17.22
N ASP A 89 -5.03 1.96 17.17
CA ASP A 89 -5.96 3.07 17.01
C ASP A 89 -6.73 2.95 15.70
N ILE A 90 -8.01 3.34 15.74
CA ILE A 90 -8.85 3.48 14.55
C ILE A 90 -8.91 4.95 14.15
N VAL A 91 -8.62 5.23 12.88
CA VAL A 91 -8.61 6.56 12.28
C VAL A 91 -9.32 6.54 10.94
N ASP A 92 -10.20 7.51 10.70
CA ASP A 92 -10.79 7.69 9.39
C ASP A 92 -9.85 8.54 8.53
N ALA A 93 -9.69 8.17 7.26
CA ALA A 93 -8.84 8.92 6.34
C ALA A 93 -9.51 9.11 4.98
N SER A 94 -9.25 10.26 4.36
CA SER A 94 -9.45 10.47 2.93
C SER A 94 -8.10 10.47 2.22
N ILE A 95 -8.04 9.80 1.08
CA ILE A 95 -6.86 9.63 0.25
C ILE A 95 -7.22 10.09 -1.16
N THR A 96 -6.54 11.13 -1.63
CA THR A 96 -6.60 11.59 -3.03
C THR A 96 -5.27 11.27 -3.67
N TYR A 97 -5.26 10.64 -4.85
CA TYR A 97 -4.04 10.24 -5.53
C TYR A 97 -4.22 10.24 -7.04
N THR A 98 -3.12 10.40 -7.76
CA THR A 98 -3.07 10.30 -9.22
C THR A 98 -2.86 8.86 -9.68
N THR A 99 -3.46 8.51 -10.80
CA THR A 99 -3.06 7.42 -11.67
C THR A 99 -2.56 7.99 -13.00
N ASP A 100 -2.16 7.14 -13.94
CA ASP A 100 -1.74 7.58 -15.28
C ASP A 100 -2.81 8.40 -16.01
N ASP A 101 -4.10 8.14 -15.70
CA ASP A 101 -5.24 8.67 -16.46
C ASP A 101 -6.17 9.59 -15.66
N ASP A 102 -6.12 9.56 -14.32
CA ASP A 102 -7.15 10.22 -13.50
C ASP A 102 -6.65 10.62 -12.09
N ILE A 103 -7.43 11.46 -11.42
CA ILE A 103 -7.29 11.76 -10.00
C ILE A 103 -8.42 11.05 -9.25
N LEU A 104 -8.04 10.11 -8.38
CA LEU A 104 -8.98 9.27 -7.65
C LEU A 104 -9.03 9.63 -6.17
N GLU A 105 -10.22 9.47 -5.59
CA GLU A 105 -10.47 9.66 -4.17
C GLU A 105 -10.98 8.39 -3.50
N ARG A 106 -10.52 8.16 -2.27
CA ARG A 106 -10.98 7.06 -1.41
C ARG A 106 -11.08 7.53 0.02
N ALA A 107 -12.18 7.17 0.68
CA ALA A 107 -12.34 7.35 2.12
C ALA A 107 -12.54 5.98 2.78
N ALA A 108 -11.85 5.74 3.89
CA ALA A 108 -11.97 4.49 4.65
C ALA A 108 -11.55 4.69 6.11
N SER A 109 -11.95 3.74 6.96
CA SER A 109 -11.51 3.66 8.36
C SER A 109 -10.34 2.69 8.46
N PHE A 110 -9.23 3.13 9.03
CA PHE A 110 -7.99 2.37 9.10
C PHE A 110 -7.65 2.03 10.54
N THR A 111 -7.07 0.86 10.74
CA THR A 111 -6.38 0.49 11.97
C THR A 111 -4.90 0.86 11.83
N VAL A 112 -4.31 1.42 12.87
CA VAL A 112 -2.87 1.62 12.96
C VAL A 112 -2.20 0.26 13.20
N SER A 113 -1.58 -0.30 12.18
CA SER A 113 -0.97 -1.63 12.23
C SER A 113 0.45 -1.61 12.79
N ARG A 114 1.17 -0.51 12.57
CA ARG A 114 2.55 -0.32 13.05
C ARG A 114 2.86 1.18 13.16
N MET A 115 3.68 1.52 14.13
CA MET A 115 4.34 2.81 14.24
C MET A 115 5.83 2.59 14.42
N ASP A 116 6.65 3.36 13.73
CA ASP A 116 8.11 3.28 13.81
C ASP A 116 8.72 4.64 13.47
N ASN A 117 9.45 5.23 14.42
CA ASN A 117 9.94 6.60 14.36
C ASN A 117 8.83 7.60 14.01
N ASP A 118 8.94 8.26 12.86
CA ASP A 118 8.01 9.21 12.29
C ASP A 118 6.95 8.54 11.41
N LYS A 119 7.05 7.24 11.10
CA LYS A 119 6.15 6.55 10.16
C LYS A 119 5.02 5.82 10.84
N CYS A 120 3.86 5.85 10.19
CA CYS A 120 2.65 5.16 10.63
C CYS A 120 2.08 4.33 9.48
N TRP A 121 1.89 3.03 9.72
CA TRP A 121 1.26 2.10 8.79
C TRP A 121 -0.20 1.96 9.16
N LEU A 122 -1.06 2.32 8.21
CA LEU A 122 -2.51 2.27 8.35
C LEU A 122 -3.04 1.19 7.42
N TRP A 123 -3.90 0.31 7.94
CA TRP A 123 -4.50 -0.76 7.17
C TRP A 123 -6.02 -0.75 7.27
N ASN A 124 -6.69 -0.88 6.12
CA ASN A 124 -8.11 -1.14 6.02
C ASN A 124 -8.34 -2.55 5.46
N GLU A 125 -8.80 -3.46 6.32
CA GLU A 125 -8.97 -4.86 5.97
C GLU A 125 -10.08 -5.11 4.93
N LYS A 126 -11.19 -4.35 5.01
CA LYS A 126 -12.35 -4.52 4.13
C LYS A 126 -12.04 -4.17 2.67
N GLY A 127 -11.32 -3.07 2.47
CA GLY A 127 -10.94 -2.52 1.17
C GLY A 127 -9.55 -2.95 0.71
N LYS A 128 -8.80 -3.68 1.55
CA LYS A 128 -7.40 -4.09 1.29
C LYS A 128 -6.54 -2.89 0.90
N ILE A 129 -6.65 -1.82 1.69
CA ILE A 129 -5.93 -0.56 1.48
C ILE A 129 -4.87 -0.43 2.56
N GLY A 130 -3.62 -0.27 2.14
CA GLY A 130 -2.51 0.06 3.02
C GLY A 130 -1.97 1.44 2.67
N VAL A 131 -1.74 2.27 3.68
CA VAL A 131 -1.06 3.55 3.49
C VAL A 131 -0.01 3.74 4.57
N VAL A 132 1.17 4.22 4.16
CA VAL A 132 2.23 4.65 5.08
C VAL A 132 2.35 6.14 4.98
N VAL A 133 2.22 6.84 6.11
CA VAL A 133 2.42 8.29 6.23
C VAL A 133 3.57 8.57 7.17
N THR A 134 4.21 9.73 7.02
CA THR A 134 5.16 10.25 8.01
C THR A 134 4.52 11.40 8.79
N VAL A 135 4.67 11.39 10.11
CA VAL A 135 4.31 12.46 11.02
C VAL A 135 5.47 13.45 11.05
N LEU A 136 5.33 14.57 10.34
CA LEU A 136 6.29 15.67 10.39
C LEU A 136 6.01 16.51 11.64
N HIS A 137 6.97 16.53 12.58
CA HIS A 137 6.96 17.35 13.79
C HIS A 137 7.60 18.72 13.56
#